data_AF-A0A7W7MRA2-F1
#
_entry.id   AF-A0A7W7MRA2-F1
#
_cell.length_a   1.000
_cell.length_b   1.000
_cell.length_c   1.000
_cell.angle_alpha   90.00
_cell.angle_beta   90.00
_cell.angle_gamma   90.00
#
_symmetry.space_group_name_H-M   'P 1'
#
loop_
_entity.id
_entity.type
_entity.pdbx_description
1 polymer ?
#
loop_
_entity_poly.entity_id
_entity_poly.type
_entity_poly.pdbx_seq_one_letter_code
_entity_poly.pdbx_strand_id
1 'polypeptide(L)'
;MTRRFALWQADLDGGVCAVPEECVDTLREREHIRLVIEHRVHGGAPATRVFETSLRQDVEWQFVDIAWPPDLRPGVLVTVSWQAAKDEVMVRTAALEEPMRVDGVDYFHEYDPRVVTREFAAGGSNRGQVLHAVRRLGRVYSDGSAVFAESGLAASCGLGRGARGSFLLRNAVDQLIREGYLTRVPGSVDGAGYPCYPAAAGQKAAELLFYSPLVEPAPYPDEAEGAEGADRRDHWVNGFVRRLPPGAQPSEKQLTLHERAVENAQVATELAPGYTFVKKHHRGG
;
A
#
# COMPACT_ATOMS: atom_id res chain seq x y z
N MET A 1 -13.05 25.20 5.34
CA MET A 1 -12.25 24.66 4.22
C MET A 1 -11.79 23.26 4.60
N THR A 2 -11.38 22.44 3.63
CA THR A 2 -10.94 21.06 3.86
C THR A 2 -9.76 20.70 2.99
N ARG A 3 -8.84 19.88 3.51
CA ARG A 3 -7.73 19.29 2.78
C ARG A 3 -7.64 17.81 3.12
N ARG A 4 -7.27 16.99 2.14
CA ARG A 4 -7.12 15.55 2.30
C ARG A 4 -5.70 15.12 2.01
N PHE A 5 -5.14 14.24 2.82
CA PHE A 5 -3.81 13.67 2.63
C PHE A 5 -3.76 12.25 3.20
N ALA A 6 -2.75 11.49 2.76
CA ALA A 6 -2.46 10.15 3.24
C ALA A 6 -1.43 10.22 4.36
N LEU A 7 -1.62 9.42 5.40
CA LEU A 7 -0.66 9.26 6.49
C LEU A 7 0.49 8.36 6.05
N TRP A 8 1.72 8.78 6.30
CA TRP A 8 2.93 7.99 6.14
C TRP A 8 3.29 7.29 7.46
N GLN A 9 4.16 6.28 7.45
CA GLN A 9 4.60 5.64 8.70
C GLN A 9 5.24 6.65 9.65
N ALA A 10 6.00 7.61 9.13
CA ALA A 10 6.60 8.69 9.92
C ALA A 10 5.56 9.58 10.62
N ASP A 11 4.37 9.78 10.01
CA ASP A 11 3.30 10.57 10.64
C ASP A 11 2.69 9.82 11.83
N LEU A 12 2.50 8.51 11.66
CA LEU A 12 1.97 7.62 12.68
C LEU A 12 2.94 7.48 13.86
N ASP A 13 4.22 7.21 13.57
CA ASP A 13 5.27 7.02 14.59
C ASP A 13 5.62 8.33 15.30
N GLY A 14 5.64 9.44 14.54
CA GLY A 14 5.97 10.76 15.04
C GLY A 14 4.83 11.46 15.77
N GLY A 15 3.60 10.92 15.70
CA GLY A 15 2.42 11.58 16.24
C GLY A 15 2.17 12.95 15.61
N VAL A 16 2.34 13.04 14.28
CA VAL A 16 2.20 14.29 13.54
C VAL A 16 1.15 14.21 12.45
N CYS A 17 0.64 15.36 12.04
CA CYS A 17 -0.37 15.50 10.99
C CYS A 17 -0.09 16.76 10.18
N ALA A 18 -0.04 16.66 8.84
CA ALA A 18 0.19 17.81 7.99
C ALA A 18 -0.86 18.92 8.21
N VAL A 19 -0.39 20.16 8.22
CA VAL A 19 -1.24 21.35 8.38
C VAL A 19 -1.47 21.95 6.99
N PRO A 20 -2.72 22.12 6.56
CA PRO A 20 -3.02 22.83 5.32
C PRO A 20 -2.42 24.24 5.35
N GLU A 21 -1.63 24.63 4.36
CA GLU A 21 -0.96 25.95 4.31
C GLU A 21 -1.95 27.09 4.53
N GLU A 22 -3.18 26.93 4.04
CA GLU A 22 -4.25 27.91 4.12
C GLU A 22 -4.76 28.17 5.55
N CYS A 23 -4.43 27.30 6.51
CA CYS A 23 -4.76 27.49 7.93
C CYS A 23 -3.59 27.93 8.79
N VAL A 24 -2.35 27.86 8.28
CA VAL A 24 -1.14 28.19 9.05
C VAL A 24 -1.19 29.63 9.56
N ASP A 25 -1.50 30.60 8.70
CA ASP A 25 -1.50 32.01 9.09
C ASP A 25 -2.53 32.33 10.19
N THR A 26 -3.62 31.58 10.26
CA THR A 26 -4.66 31.75 11.28
C THR A 26 -4.30 31.07 12.61
N LEU A 27 -3.42 30.06 12.57
CA LEU A 27 -3.13 29.19 13.69
C LEU A 27 -1.73 29.44 14.29
N ARG A 28 -0.77 29.97 13.53
CA ARG A 28 0.64 30.13 13.93
C ARG A 28 0.87 31.05 15.13
N GLU A 29 -0.04 31.98 15.38
CA GLU A 29 0.03 32.89 16.53
C GLU A 29 -0.53 32.28 17.82
N ARG A 30 -1.15 31.09 17.71
CA ARG A 30 -1.76 30.40 18.83
C ARG A 30 -0.73 29.50 19.48
N GLU A 31 -0.61 29.61 20.80
CA GLU A 31 0.25 28.73 21.58
C GLU A 31 -0.30 27.30 21.57
N HIS A 32 -1.63 27.15 21.69
CA HIS A 32 -2.33 25.86 21.70
C HIS A 32 -3.50 25.89 20.71
N ILE A 33 -3.68 24.77 20.01
CA ILE A 33 -4.71 24.54 19.01
C ILE A 33 -5.49 23.30 19.44
N ARG A 34 -6.81 23.41 19.47
CA ARG A 34 -7.67 22.27 19.74
C ARG A 34 -7.83 21.45 18.47
N LEU A 35 -7.18 20.29 18.42
CA LEU A 35 -7.31 19.34 17.33
C LEU A 35 -8.27 18.22 17.74
N VAL A 36 -9.26 17.95 16.91
CA VAL A 36 -10.25 16.91 17.15
C VAL A 36 -10.13 15.85 16.09
N ILE A 37 -9.91 14.61 16.50
CA ILE A 37 -9.86 13.46 15.61
C ILE A 37 -11.18 12.70 15.74
N GLU A 38 -11.93 12.62 14.66
CA GLU A 38 -13.12 11.78 14.51
C GLU A 38 -12.76 10.54 13.68
N HIS A 39 -12.89 9.37 14.30
CA HIS A 39 -12.41 8.12 13.74
C HIS A 39 -13.29 6.94 14.15
N ARG A 40 -13.42 5.94 13.28
CA ARG A 40 -14.20 4.72 13.53
C ARG A 40 -13.24 3.56 13.71
N VAL A 41 -12.93 3.17 14.94
CA VAL A 41 -11.99 2.07 15.19
C VAL A 41 -12.47 0.81 14.47
N HIS A 42 -11.64 0.30 13.57
CA HIS A 42 -11.96 -0.81 12.66
C HIS A 42 -13.28 -0.64 11.87
N GLY A 43 -13.67 0.59 11.53
CA GLY A 43 -14.90 0.90 10.79
C GLY A 43 -16.19 0.92 11.63
N GLY A 44 -16.10 0.72 12.94
CA GLY A 44 -17.24 0.68 13.86
C GLY A 44 -17.90 2.03 14.15
N ALA A 45 -18.34 2.21 15.40
CA ALA A 45 -18.96 3.45 15.84
C ALA A 45 -17.96 4.63 15.81
N PRO A 46 -18.39 5.84 15.42
CA PRO A 46 -17.52 7.00 15.44
C PRO A 46 -17.15 7.37 16.88
N ALA A 47 -15.84 7.52 17.10
CA ALA A 47 -15.25 8.01 18.33
C ALA A 47 -14.54 9.34 18.05
N THR A 48 -14.60 10.23 19.04
CA THR A 48 -13.92 11.52 18.96
C THR A 48 -12.86 11.60 20.05
N ARG A 49 -11.66 12.05 19.68
CA ARG A 49 -10.58 12.36 20.61
C ARG A 49 -10.14 13.80 20.41
N VAL A 50 -9.93 14.51 21.51
CA VAL A 50 -9.51 15.91 21.52
C VAL A 50 -8.06 15.97 22.00
N PHE A 51 -7.26 16.77 21.31
CA PHE A 51 -5.85 17.01 21.60
C PHE A 51 -5.63 18.52 21.71
N GLU A 52 -4.80 18.91 22.67
CA GLU A 52 -4.15 20.22 22.65
C GLU A 52 -2.82 20.03 21.92
N THR A 53 -2.71 20.58 20.72
CA THR A 53 -1.51 20.51 19.87
C THR A 53 -0.94 21.90 19.67
N SER A 54 0.31 21.98 19.24
CA SER A 54 0.93 23.19 18.69
C SER A 54 1.24 23.00 17.21
N LEU A 55 1.68 24.07 16.53
CA LEU A 55 2.28 23.95 15.21
C LEU A 55 3.80 23.79 15.34
N ARG A 56 4.36 22.89 14.55
CA ARG A 56 5.80 22.78 14.33
C ARG A 56 6.10 22.90 12.84
N GLN A 57 7.09 23.69 12.49
CA GLN A 57 7.65 23.72 11.14
C GLN A 57 8.89 22.84 11.10
N ASP A 58 8.87 21.82 10.24
CA ASP A 58 10.06 21.07 9.84
C ASP A 58 10.32 21.36 8.36
N VAL A 59 10.07 20.40 7.46
CA VAL A 59 9.99 20.65 6.02
C VAL A 59 8.66 21.33 5.65
N GLU A 60 7.57 20.86 6.27
CA GLU A 60 6.22 21.40 6.16
C GLU A 60 5.66 21.70 7.55
N TRP A 61 4.56 22.46 7.61
CA TRP A 61 3.85 22.71 8.87
C TRP A 61 3.09 21.46 9.33
N GLN A 62 3.20 21.14 10.61
CA GLN A 62 2.62 19.95 11.21
C GLN A 62 1.94 20.28 12.55
N PHE A 63 0.80 19.64 12.80
CA PHE A 63 0.29 19.42 14.14
C PHE A 63 1.13 18.31 14.78
N VAL A 64 1.39 18.41 16.08
CA VAL A 64 2.28 17.51 16.82
C VAL A 64 1.57 16.94 18.05
N ASP A 65 2.23 16.02 18.75
CA ASP A 65 1.73 15.42 20.01
C ASP A 65 0.37 14.69 19.83
N ILE A 66 0.15 14.14 18.64
CA ILE A 66 -1.06 13.39 18.29
C ILE A 66 -0.88 11.92 18.66
N ALA A 67 -1.80 11.36 19.43
CA ALA A 67 -1.90 9.92 19.63
C ALA A 67 -2.89 9.32 18.64
N TRP A 68 -2.39 8.85 17.49
CA TRP A 68 -3.20 8.23 16.44
C TRP A 68 -3.94 6.97 16.95
N PRO A 69 -5.15 6.67 16.43
CA PRO A 69 -5.82 5.39 16.67
C PRO A 69 -4.93 4.20 16.26
N PRO A 70 -4.90 3.12 17.06
CA PRO A 70 -3.93 2.02 16.91
C PRO A 70 -4.16 1.13 15.67
N ASP A 71 -5.35 1.20 15.08
CA ASP A 71 -5.74 0.49 13.87
C ASP A 71 -5.41 1.27 12.58
N LEU A 72 -4.93 2.51 12.68
CA LEU A 72 -4.43 3.23 11.51
C LEU A 72 -3.16 2.58 10.96
N ARG A 73 -3.06 2.62 9.64
CA ARG A 73 -1.97 2.05 8.85
C ARG A 73 -1.45 3.11 7.87
N PRO A 74 -0.18 3.01 7.44
CA PRO A 74 0.32 3.86 6.37
C PRO A 74 -0.58 3.78 5.14
N GLY A 75 -0.83 4.94 4.55
CA GLY A 75 -1.72 5.15 3.43
C GLY A 75 -3.14 5.55 3.80
N VAL A 76 -3.58 5.41 5.07
CA VAL A 76 -4.93 5.87 5.46
C VAL A 76 -5.08 7.36 5.15
N LEU A 77 -6.20 7.71 4.53
CA LEU A 77 -6.54 9.07 4.15
C LEU A 77 -7.25 9.77 5.31
N VAL A 78 -6.75 10.94 5.67
CA VAL A 78 -7.39 11.85 6.62
C VAL A 78 -7.85 13.12 5.92
N THR A 79 -8.97 13.66 6.38
CA THR A 79 -9.51 14.94 5.95
C THR A 79 -9.41 15.93 7.08
N VAL A 80 -8.58 16.94 6.92
CA VAL A 80 -8.45 18.07 7.84
C VAL A 80 -9.42 19.15 7.43
N SER A 81 -10.20 19.65 8.37
CA SER A 81 -11.21 20.68 8.19
C SER A 81 -11.07 21.75 9.25
N TRP A 82 -11.16 23.01 8.82
CA TRP A 82 -11.03 24.16 9.71
C TRP A 82 -11.98 25.28 9.28
N GLN A 83 -12.29 26.15 10.24
CA GLN A 83 -13.08 27.36 10.04
C GLN A 83 -12.38 28.50 10.78
N ALA A 84 -12.14 29.64 10.11
CA ALA A 84 -11.40 30.76 10.71
C ALA A 84 -12.04 31.30 12.00
N ALA A 85 -13.36 31.19 12.14
CA ALA A 85 -14.12 31.63 13.31
C ALA A 85 -14.20 30.59 14.44
N LYS A 86 -13.68 29.37 14.23
CA LYS A 86 -13.67 28.32 15.26
C LYS A 86 -12.25 28.08 15.74
N ASP A 87 -12.14 27.84 17.04
CA ASP A 87 -10.85 27.52 17.68
C ASP A 87 -10.49 26.04 17.60
N GLU A 88 -11.10 25.31 16.65
CA GLU A 88 -11.00 23.87 16.51
C GLU A 88 -10.64 23.49 15.08
N VAL A 89 -9.66 22.61 14.95
CA VAL A 89 -9.32 21.91 13.72
C VAL A 89 -9.80 20.47 13.85
N MET A 90 -10.51 19.97 12.84
CA MET A 90 -11.12 18.65 12.85
C MET A 90 -10.48 17.76 11.78
N VAL A 91 -9.96 16.61 12.21
CA VAL A 91 -9.35 15.56 11.38
C VAL A 91 -10.30 14.36 11.36
N ARG A 92 -10.66 13.89 10.16
CA ARG A 92 -11.57 12.76 9.99
C ARG A 92 -10.99 11.66 9.13
N THR A 93 -11.23 10.41 9.51
CA THR A 93 -11.05 9.25 8.62
C THR A 93 -12.40 8.79 8.07
N ALA A 94 -12.44 8.36 6.81
CA ALA A 94 -13.62 7.74 6.21
C ALA A 94 -13.47 6.21 6.27
N ALA A 95 -14.46 5.52 6.85
CA ALA A 95 -14.48 4.05 6.86
C ALA A 95 -14.78 3.53 5.44
N LEU A 96 -14.20 2.38 5.09
CA LEU A 96 -14.60 1.65 3.90
C LEU A 96 -15.97 0.99 4.12
N GLU A 97 -16.77 0.87 3.07
CA GLU A 97 -18.01 0.08 3.11
C GLU A 97 -17.70 -1.41 3.35
N GLU A 98 -16.65 -1.91 2.70
CA GLU A 98 -16.12 -3.25 2.87
C GLU A 98 -14.63 -3.16 3.25
N PRO A 99 -14.23 -3.69 4.43
CA PRO A 99 -12.82 -3.79 4.81
C PRO A 99 -12.02 -4.55 3.76
N MET A 100 -10.80 -4.09 3.48
CA MET A 100 -9.92 -4.70 2.49
C MET A 100 -8.58 -5.08 3.10
N ARG A 101 -8.02 -6.20 2.64
CA ARG A 101 -6.70 -6.69 2.96
C ARG A 101 -5.78 -6.49 1.77
N VAL A 102 -4.71 -5.71 1.94
CA VAL A 102 -3.69 -5.46 0.92
C VAL A 102 -2.39 -6.13 1.32
N ASP A 103 -1.95 -7.13 0.55
CA ASP A 103 -0.77 -7.97 0.82
C ASP A 103 -0.71 -8.57 2.25
N GLY A 104 -1.88 -8.85 2.83
CA GLY A 104 -1.99 -9.37 4.20
C GLY A 104 -2.13 -8.30 5.29
N VAL A 105 -2.25 -7.01 4.93
CA VAL A 105 -2.50 -5.92 5.88
C VAL A 105 -3.94 -5.45 5.75
N ASP A 106 -4.67 -5.41 6.87
CA ASP A 106 -6.07 -5.01 6.90
C ASP A 106 -6.22 -3.48 6.92
N TYR A 107 -7.15 -3.00 6.11
CA TYR A 107 -7.55 -1.60 5.96
C TYR A 107 -9.07 -1.50 6.15
N PHE A 108 -9.47 -0.71 7.15
CA PHE A 108 -10.87 -0.43 7.47
C PHE A 108 -11.31 0.98 7.02
N HIS A 109 -10.38 1.76 6.50
CA HIS A 109 -10.56 3.17 6.14
C HIS A 109 -10.05 3.42 4.73
N GLU A 110 -10.61 4.43 4.07
CA GLU A 110 -10.14 4.88 2.76
C GLU A 110 -8.63 5.15 2.82
N TYR A 111 -7.89 4.67 1.82
CA TYR A 111 -6.44 4.77 1.78
C TYR A 111 -5.94 5.16 0.38
N ASP A 112 -4.70 5.67 0.31
CA ASP A 112 -3.98 5.92 -0.93
C ASP A 112 -3.12 4.68 -1.28
N PRO A 113 -3.46 3.93 -2.35
CA PRO A 113 -2.70 2.75 -2.76
C PRO A 113 -1.23 3.02 -3.06
N ARG A 114 -0.87 4.27 -3.45
CA ARG A 114 0.52 4.64 -3.72
C ARG A 114 1.34 4.65 -2.44
N VAL A 115 0.80 5.19 -1.36
CA VAL A 115 1.48 5.24 -0.07
C VAL A 115 1.57 3.83 0.52
N VAL A 116 0.48 3.06 0.48
CA VAL A 116 0.48 1.63 0.89
C VAL A 116 1.57 0.83 0.16
N THR A 117 1.77 1.13 -1.13
CA THR A 117 2.81 0.48 -1.92
C THR A 117 4.21 0.90 -1.47
N ARG A 118 4.46 2.21 -1.30
CA ARG A 118 5.77 2.75 -0.93
C ARG A 118 6.21 2.43 0.50
N GLU A 119 5.26 2.40 1.42
CA GLU A 119 5.46 2.14 2.87
C GLU A 119 5.54 0.65 3.19
N PHE A 120 5.74 -0.19 2.17
CA PHE A 120 5.94 -1.61 2.37
C PHE A 120 7.16 -1.89 3.26
N ALA A 121 6.88 -2.47 4.43
CA ALA A 121 7.88 -2.98 5.34
C ALA A 121 8.45 -4.30 4.81
N ALA A 122 9.47 -4.20 3.95
CA ALA A 122 10.22 -5.37 3.52
C ALA A 122 11.06 -5.91 4.68
N GLY A 123 10.80 -7.15 5.10
CA GLY A 123 11.74 -7.87 5.97
C GLY A 123 13.11 -8.06 5.28
N GLY A 124 14.14 -8.40 6.06
CA GLY A 124 15.53 -8.53 5.58
C GLY A 124 15.84 -9.70 4.64
N SER A 125 14.82 -10.38 4.09
CA SER A 125 15.02 -11.47 3.14
C SER A 125 15.37 -10.96 1.74
N ASN A 126 16.03 -11.79 0.92
CA ASN A 126 16.34 -11.42 -0.47
C ASN A 126 15.08 -11.05 -1.28
N ARG A 127 13.98 -11.79 -1.05
CA ARG A 127 12.66 -11.51 -1.64
C ARG A 127 12.13 -10.14 -1.19
N GLY A 128 12.22 -9.87 0.11
CA GLY A 128 11.83 -8.60 0.70
C GLY A 128 12.58 -7.43 0.08
N GLN A 129 13.91 -7.55 -0.06
CA GLN A 129 14.76 -6.53 -0.68
C GLN A 129 14.39 -6.26 -2.15
N VAL A 130 14.06 -7.30 -2.92
CA VAL A 130 13.58 -7.14 -4.31
C VAL A 130 12.24 -6.41 -4.34
N LEU A 131 11.26 -6.84 -3.52
CA LEU A 131 9.95 -6.17 -3.45
C LEU A 131 10.07 -4.73 -2.97
N HIS A 132 10.94 -4.46 -2.01
CA HIS A 132 11.24 -3.10 -1.53
C HIS A 132 11.73 -2.21 -2.66
N ALA A 133 12.72 -2.67 -3.43
CA ALA A 133 13.24 -1.92 -4.56
C ALA A 133 12.14 -1.63 -5.59
N VAL A 134 11.34 -2.64 -5.97
CA VAL A 134 10.26 -2.46 -6.95
C VAL A 134 9.20 -1.48 -6.45
N ARG A 135 8.72 -1.62 -5.21
CA ARG A 135 7.61 -0.84 -4.66
C ARG A 135 8.01 0.58 -4.23
N ARG A 136 9.20 0.74 -3.66
CA ARG A 136 9.67 2.03 -3.12
C ARG A 136 10.41 2.87 -4.16
N LEU A 137 11.21 2.25 -5.02
CA LEU A 137 12.04 2.96 -6.00
C LEU A 137 11.45 2.93 -7.41
N GLY A 138 10.47 2.04 -7.65
CA GLY A 138 9.76 1.99 -8.92
C GLY A 138 8.79 3.15 -9.12
N ARG A 139 8.27 3.19 -10.34
CA ARG A 139 7.14 4.05 -10.68
C ARG A 139 5.86 3.38 -10.18
N VAL A 140 5.21 4.02 -9.23
CA VAL A 140 3.95 3.54 -8.63
C VAL A 140 2.76 4.23 -9.32
N TYR A 141 1.77 3.45 -9.73
CA TYR A 141 0.54 3.91 -10.36
C TYR A 141 -0.55 4.20 -9.32
N SER A 142 -1.66 4.82 -9.75
CA SER A 142 -2.77 5.21 -8.86
C SER A 142 -3.47 4.04 -8.17
N ASP A 143 -3.36 2.83 -8.71
CA ASP A 143 -3.94 1.62 -8.14
C ASP A 143 -2.98 0.86 -7.22
N GLY A 144 -1.79 1.42 -6.95
CA GLY A 144 -0.76 0.78 -6.13
C GLY A 144 0.08 -0.24 -6.89
N SER A 145 -0.19 -0.51 -8.17
CA SER A 145 0.76 -1.26 -8.98
C SER A 145 2.07 -0.49 -9.15
N ALA A 146 3.18 -1.19 -9.36
CA ALA A 146 4.48 -0.56 -9.53
C ALA A 146 5.31 -1.24 -10.61
N VAL A 147 6.12 -0.45 -11.32
CA VAL A 147 7.08 -0.97 -12.29
C VAL A 147 8.50 -0.52 -11.98
N PHE A 148 9.44 -1.43 -12.20
CA PHE A 148 10.86 -1.19 -12.02
C PHE A 148 11.66 -1.87 -13.14
N ALA A 149 12.71 -1.23 -13.65
CA ALA A 149 13.53 -1.82 -14.71
C ALA A 149 14.41 -2.94 -14.13
N GLU A 150 14.33 -4.16 -14.67
CA GLU A 150 15.04 -5.31 -14.10
C GLU A 150 16.57 -5.10 -14.09
N SER A 151 17.09 -4.38 -15.09
CA SER A 151 18.51 -4.03 -15.19
C SER A 151 19.03 -3.17 -14.03
N GLY A 152 18.17 -2.40 -13.36
CA GLY A 152 18.54 -1.57 -12.22
C GLY A 152 18.54 -2.31 -10.88
N LEU A 153 17.99 -3.54 -10.84
CA LEU A 153 17.60 -4.16 -9.58
C LEU A 153 18.80 -4.45 -8.68
N ALA A 154 19.89 -4.97 -9.24
CA ALA A 154 21.12 -5.26 -8.48
C ALA A 154 21.69 -4.01 -7.78
N ALA A 155 21.65 -2.85 -8.44
CA ALA A 155 22.13 -1.61 -7.84
C ALA A 155 21.23 -1.14 -6.69
N SER A 156 19.92 -1.38 -6.79
CA SER A 156 18.91 -0.83 -5.89
C SER A 156 18.60 -1.68 -4.66
N CYS A 157 18.67 -3.01 -4.75
CA CYS A 157 18.33 -3.89 -3.62
C CYS A 157 19.54 -4.32 -2.77
N GLY A 158 20.76 -3.87 -3.11
CA GLY A 158 21.99 -4.26 -2.42
C GLY A 158 22.41 -5.73 -2.64
N LEU A 159 21.68 -6.47 -3.47
CA LEU A 159 22.02 -7.82 -3.93
C LEU A 159 22.67 -7.79 -5.30
N GLY A 160 23.16 -8.92 -5.79
CA GLY A 160 23.68 -9.02 -7.16
C GLY A 160 25.19 -8.86 -7.33
N ARG A 161 25.93 -8.47 -6.28
CA ARG A 161 27.40 -8.38 -6.33
C ARG A 161 28.07 -9.76 -6.28
N GLY A 162 28.92 -10.04 -7.28
CA GLY A 162 29.63 -11.31 -7.43
C GLY A 162 28.69 -12.49 -7.76
N ALA A 163 29.28 -13.65 -8.09
CA ALA A 163 28.51 -14.81 -8.57
C ALA A 163 27.41 -15.24 -7.58
N ARG A 164 27.71 -15.28 -6.28
CA ARG A 164 26.73 -15.60 -5.23
C ARG A 164 25.61 -14.59 -5.15
N GLY A 165 25.92 -13.29 -5.17
CA GLY A 165 24.90 -12.23 -5.11
C GLY A 165 24.00 -12.24 -6.32
N SER A 166 24.55 -12.44 -7.52
CA SER A 166 23.77 -12.57 -8.76
C SER A 166 22.86 -13.80 -8.74
N PHE A 167 23.33 -14.93 -8.19
CA PHE A 167 22.50 -16.13 -8.02
C PHE A 167 21.32 -15.87 -7.06
N LEU A 168 21.58 -15.28 -5.89
CA LEU A 168 20.54 -14.98 -4.90
C LEU A 168 19.50 -13.99 -5.44
N LEU A 169 19.94 -12.96 -6.18
CA LEU A 169 19.05 -12.01 -6.82
C LEU A 169 18.12 -12.70 -7.82
N ARG A 170 18.70 -13.48 -8.75
CA ARG A 170 17.93 -14.21 -9.76
C ARG A 170 16.94 -15.16 -9.12
N ASN A 171 17.38 -15.94 -8.13
CA ASN A 171 16.53 -16.87 -7.40
C ASN A 171 15.36 -16.15 -6.71
N ALA A 172 15.60 -15.01 -6.07
CA ALA A 172 14.55 -14.22 -5.41
C ALA A 172 13.53 -13.67 -6.42
N VAL A 173 13.99 -13.12 -7.56
CA VAL A 173 13.09 -12.63 -8.62
C VAL A 173 12.26 -13.78 -9.20
N ASP A 174 12.89 -14.91 -9.53
CA ASP A 174 12.20 -16.04 -10.11
C ASP A 174 11.18 -16.66 -9.14
N GLN A 175 11.48 -16.67 -7.83
CA GLN A 175 10.52 -17.09 -6.81
C GLN A 175 9.34 -16.13 -6.71
N LEU A 176 9.57 -14.82 -6.69
CA LEU A 176 8.50 -13.81 -6.66
C LEU A 176 7.62 -13.87 -7.91
N ILE A 177 8.19 -14.17 -9.07
CA ILE A 177 7.41 -14.38 -10.31
C ILE A 177 6.59 -15.66 -10.23
N ARG A 178 7.19 -16.75 -9.75
CA ARG A 178 6.51 -18.05 -9.60
C ARG A 178 5.34 -17.97 -8.63
N GLU A 179 5.48 -17.20 -7.56
CA GLU A 179 4.45 -16.96 -6.55
C GLU A 179 3.42 -15.90 -6.98
N GLY A 180 3.66 -15.18 -8.08
CA GLY A 180 2.74 -14.19 -8.59
C GLY A 180 2.79 -12.84 -7.86
N TYR A 181 3.89 -12.51 -7.19
CA TYR A 181 4.13 -11.15 -6.67
C TYR A 181 4.67 -10.20 -7.75
N LEU A 182 5.43 -10.75 -8.71
CA LEU A 182 6.01 -10.01 -9.82
C LEU A 182 5.64 -10.65 -11.16
N THR A 183 5.65 -9.85 -12.21
CA THR A 183 5.53 -10.31 -13.60
C THR A 183 6.56 -9.58 -14.44
N ARG A 184 7.29 -10.29 -15.31
CA ARG A 184 8.14 -9.64 -16.33
C ARG A 184 7.25 -9.13 -17.46
N VAL A 185 7.39 -7.86 -17.80
CA VAL A 185 6.64 -7.22 -18.88
C VAL A 185 7.58 -6.37 -19.74
N PRO A 186 7.35 -6.32 -21.07
CA PRO A 186 8.07 -5.38 -21.92
C PRO A 186 7.60 -3.96 -21.62
N GLY A 187 8.55 -3.03 -21.52
CA GLY A 187 8.29 -1.61 -21.33
C GLY A 187 9.42 -0.76 -21.89
N SER A 188 9.55 0.45 -21.39
CA SER A 188 10.65 1.35 -21.76
C SER A 188 11.22 2.07 -20.56
N VAL A 189 12.40 2.65 -20.73
CA VAL A 189 12.99 3.62 -19.82
C VAL A 189 13.23 4.93 -20.56
N ASP A 190 12.96 6.05 -19.90
CA ASP A 190 13.24 7.37 -20.45
C ASP A 190 14.74 7.73 -20.37
N GLY A 191 15.10 8.94 -20.83
CA GLY A 191 16.49 9.41 -20.81
C GLY A 191 17.10 9.56 -19.41
N ALA A 192 16.28 9.62 -18.36
CA ALA A 192 16.70 9.65 -16.96
C ALA A 192 16.67 8.26 -16.31
N GLY A 193 16.27 7.22 -17.05
CA GLY A 193 16.18 5.85 -16.56
C GLY A 193 14.87 5.52 -15.83
N TYR A 194 13.88 6.42 -15.85
CA TYR A 194 12.58 6.13 -15.22
C TYR A 194 11.79 5.11 -16.06
N PRO A 195 11.23 4.07 -15.42
CA PRO A 195 10.47 3.05 -16.13
C PRO A 195 9.10 3.58 -16.58
N CYS A 196 8.69 3.16 -17.77
CA CYS A 196 7.40 3.45 -18.36
C CYS A 196 6.74 2.15 -18.83
N TYR A 197 5.52 1.94 -18.34
CA TYR A 197 4.63 0.87 -18.80
C TYR A 197 3.24 1.44 -19.12
N PRO A 198 2.66 1.11 -20.30
CA PRO A 198 3.29 0.40 -21.42
C PRO A 198 4.50 1.13 -22.01
N ALA A 199 5.26 0.46 -22.89
CA ALA A 199 6.40 1.07 -23.56
C ALA A 199 6.00 2.34 -24.31
N ALA A 200 6.72 3.43 -24.11
CA ALA A 200 6.46 4.70 -24.79
C ALA A 200 7.27 4.84 -26.08
N ALA A 201 6.66 5.45 -27.10
CA ALA A 201 7.29 5.67 -28.40
C ALA A 201 8.58 6.51 -28.26
N GLY A 202 9.65 6.09 -28.94
CA GLY A 202 10.94 6.78 -28.94
C GLY A 202 11.79 6.57 -27.67
N GLN A 203 11.28 5.87 -26.66
CA GLN A 203 12.05 5.52 -25.47
C GLN A 203 12.81 4.19 -25.65
N LYS A 204 13.86 3.99 -24.85
CA LYS A 204 14.67 2.77 -24.90
C LYS A 204 13.85 1.60 -24.35
N ALA A 205 13.69 0.54 -25.14
CA ALA A 205 13.03 -0.69 -24.68
C ALA A 205 13.77 -1.32 -23.49
N ALA A 206 13.00 -1.84 -22.54
CA ALA A 206 13.51 -2.47 -21.33
C ALA A 206 12.58 -3.57 -20.83
N GLU A 207 13.15 -4.60 -20.21
CA GLU A 207 12.40 -5.56 -19.41
C GLU A 207 12.07 -4.95 -18.04
N LEU A 208 10.79 -4.92 -17.68
CA LEU A 208 10.31 -4.37 -16.43
C LEU A 208 9.76 -5.48 -15.53
N LEU A 209 9.97 -5.33 -14.24
CA LEU A 209 9.27 -6.07 -13.20
C LEU A 209 8.01 -5.28 -12.81
N PHE A 210 6.86 -5.86 -13.09
CA PHE A 210 5.54 -5.34 -12.71
C PHE A 210 5.08 -6.01 -11.41
N TYR A 211 4.87 -5.18 -10.40
CA TYR A 211 4.21 -5.52 -9.15
C TYR A 211 2.74 -5.12 -9.22
N SER A 212 1.86 -6.03 -8.79
CA SER A 212 0.43 -5.76 -8.61
C SER A 212 0.03 -6.13 -7.18
N PRO A 213 -0.59 -5.22 -6.42
CA PRO A 213 -1.00 -5.52 -5.06
C PRO A 213 -2.02 -6.66 -5.03
N LEU A 214 -1.87 -7.52 -4.02
CA LEU A 214 -2.89 -8.49 -3.67
C LEU A 214 -3.95 -7.78 -2.85
N VAL A 215 -5.18 -7.68 -3.36
CA VAL A 215 -6.32 -7.09 -2.66
C VAL A 215 -7.39 -8.16 -2.43
N GLU A 216 -7.76 -8.38 -1.18
CA GLU A 216 -8.76 -9.35 -0.74
C GLU A 216 -9.76 -8.67 0.20
N PRO A 217 -11.00 -9.16 0.35
CA PRO A 217 -11.84 -8.75 1.46
C PRO A 217 -11.14 -9.05 2.80
N ALA A 218 -11.14 -8.10 3.72
CA ALA A 218 -10.72 -8.32 5.10
C ALA A 218 -11.93 -8.78 5.93
N PRO A 219 -11.72 -9.64 6.94
CA PRO A 219 -12.79 -10.04 7.85
C PRO A 219 -13.31 -8.81 8.60
N TYR A 220 -14.61 -8.80 8.90
CA TYR A 220 -15.17 -7.78 9.79
C TYR A 220 -14.63 -8.01 11.21
N PRO A 221 -14.47 -6.94 12.02
CA PRO A 221 -13.94 -7.07 13.38
C PRO A 221 -14.73 -8.03 14.25
N ASP A 222 -16.06 -8.05 14.08
CA ASP A 222 -16.99 -8.91 14.84
C ASP A 222 -16.89 -10.40 14.44
N GLU A 223 -16.28 -10.72 13.29
CA GLU A 223 -16.03 -12.09 12.84
C GLU A 223 -14.67 -12.63 13.32
N ALA A 224 -13.77 -11.75 13.77
CA ALA A 224 -12.43 -12.11 14.21
C ALA A 224 -12.36 -12.63 15.67
N GLU A 225 -13.36 -12.33 16.51
CA GLU A 225 -13.40 -12.79 17.91
C GLU A 225 -13.51 -14.32 18.08
N GLY A 226 -13.66 -15.09 16.99
CA GLY A 226 -13.62 -16.55 17.00
C GLY A 226 -12.25 -17.20 16.70
N ALA A 227 -11.20 -16.42 16.44
CA ALA A 227 -9.91 -16.96 15.98
C ALA A 227 -8.76 -16.72 16.98
N GLU A 228 -8.83 -17.37 18.14
CA GLU A 228 -7.68 -17.50 19.04
C GLU A 228 -6.54 -18.28 18.37
N GLY A 229 -5.34 -17.69 18.35
CA GLY A 229 -4.10 -18.40 18.02
C GLY A 229 -3.16 -17.64 17.09
N ALA A 230 -2.64 -16.50 17.54
CA ALA A 230 -1.43 -15.90 16.99
C ALA A 230 -0.22 -16.78 17.32
N ASP A 231 -0.04 -17.84 16.55
CA ASP A 231 1.18 -18.63 16.53
C ASP A 231 1.79 -18.54 15.12
N ARG A 232 3.12 -18.56 15.04
CA ARG A 232 3.92 -18.38 13.81
C ARG A 232 3.71 -19.54 12.82
N ARG A 233 2.54 -19.61 12.21
CA ARG A 233 2.14 -20.69 11.30
C ARG A 233 2.60 -20.38 9.89
N ASP A 234 3.25 -21.37 9.29
CA ASP A 234 3.49 -21.51 7.85
C ASP A 234 2.35 -20.86 7.04
N HIS A 235 2.65 -19.71 6.44
CA HIS A 235 1.62 -18.85 5.85
C HIS A 235 1.25 -19.37 4.46
N TRP A 236 0.25 -20.25 4.42
CA TRP A 236 -0.47 -20.51 3.18
C TRP A 236 -1.29 -19.27 2.80
N VAL A 237 -0.96 -18.67 1.66
CA VAL A 237 -1.76 -17.61 1.03
C VAL A 237 -2.85 -18.30 0.24
N ASN A 238 -4.12 -17.99 0.53
CA ASN A 238 -5.26 -18.55 -0.19
C ASN A 238 -5.23 -18.17 -1.68
N GLY A 239 -6.07 -18.82 -2.50
CA GLY A 239 -6.21 -18.39 -3.88
C GLY A 239 -6.92 -17.05 -3.93
N PHE A 240 -6.46 -16.13 -4.78
CA PHE A 240 -6.95 -14.75 -4.80
C PHE A 240 -7.03 -14.16 -6.21
N VAL A 241 -7.76 -13.06 -6.33
CA VAL A 241 -7.86 -12.27 -7.55
C VAL A 241 -6.88 -11.09 -7.46
N ARG A 242 -6.09 -10.86 -8.51
CA ARG A 242 -5.19 -9.69 -8.62
C ARG A 242 -5.41 -8.96 -9.92
N ARG A 243 -5.14 -7.67 -9.93
CA ARG A 243 -5.18 -6.88 -11.16
C ARG A 243 -4.02 -7.25 -12.07
N LEU A 244 -4.27 -7.35 -13.36
CA LEU A 244 -3.27 -7.51 -14.40
C LEU A 244 -2.75 -6.15 -14.88
N PRO A 245 -1.54 -6.12 -15.46
CA PRO A 245 -1.06 -4.95 -16.17
C PRO A 245 -2.09 -4.45 -17.21
N PRO A 246 -2.23 -3.12 -17.41
CA PRO A 246 -3.09 -2.56 -18.47
C PRO A 246 -2.87 -3.24 -19.83
N GLY A 247 -3.95 -3.78 -20.41
CA GLY A 247 -3.93 -4.47 -21.71
C GLY A 247 -3.56 -5.96 -21.66
N ALA A 248 -3.17 -6.49 -20.49
CA ALA A 248 -2.97 -7.93 -20.32
C ALA A 248 -4.30 -8.62 -19.99
N GLN A 249 -4.46 -9.84 -20.49
CA GLN A 249 -5.61 -10.71 -20.24
C GLN A 249 -5.17 -11.93 -19.41
N PRO A 250 -6.04 -12.45 -18.54
CA PRO A 250 -5.76 -13.69 -17.81
C PRO A 250 -5.58 -14.83 -18.81
N SER A 251 -4.62 -15.71 -18.56
CA SER A 251 -4.48 -16.92 -19.38
C SER A 251 -5.69 -17.84 -19.20
N GLU A 252 -6.03 -18.66 -20.20
CA GLU A 252 -7.10 -19.67 -20.09
C GLU A 252 -6.94 -20.54 -18.85
N LYS A 253 -5.69 -20.92 -18.53
CA LYS A 253 -5.35 -21.67 -17.32
C LYS A 253 -5.76 -20.94 -16.03
N GLN A 254 -5.61 -19.61 -15.98
CA GLN A 254 -6.01 -18.81 -14.82
C GLN A 254 -7.51 -18.60 -14.75
N LEU A 255 -8.20 -18.53 -15.89
CA LEU A 255 -9.67 -18.54 -15.95
C LEU A 255 -10.21 -19.87 -15.40
N THR A 256 -9.69 -21.01 -15.86
CA THR A 256 -10.12 -22.33 -15.34
C THR A 256 -9.81 -22.50 -13.84
N LEU A 257 -8.70 -21.94 -13.36
CA LEU A 257 -8.39 -21.97 -11.93
C LEU A 257 -9.34 -21.08 -11.12
N HIS A 258 -9.77 -19.95 -11.67
CA HIS A 258 -10.77 -19.06 -11.07
C HIS A 258 -12.13 -19.75 -11.01
N GLU A 259 -12.60 -20.33 -12.11
CA GLU A 259 -13.86 -21.08 -12.18
C GLU A 259 -13.92 -22.17 -11.10
N ARG A 260 -12.84 -22.96 -10.98
CA ARG A 260 -12.71 -23.98 -9.91
C ARG A 260 -12.67 -23.38 -8.51
N ALA A 261 -12.10 -22.19 -8.33
CA ALA A 261 -12.05 -21.54 -7.03
C ALA A 261 -13.43 -21.02 -6.61
N VAL A 262 -14.22 -20.52 -7.56
CA VAL A 262 -15.63 -20.15 -7.36
C VAL A 262 -16.46 -21.39 -7.01
N GLU A 263 -16.31 -22.50 -7.76
CA GLU A 263 -16.97 -23.78 -7.46
C GLU A 263 -16.68 -24.30 -6.04
N ASN A 264 -15.45 -24.10 -5.57
CA ASN A 264 -15.00 -24.52 -4.23
C ASN A 264 -15.25 -23.46 -3.14
N ALA A 265 -16.02 -22.40 -3.44
CA ALA A 265 -16.30 -21.29 -2.52
C ALA A 265 -15.04 -20.61 -1.92
N GLN A 266 -13.91 -20.65 -2.64
CA GLN A 266 -12.66 -20.00 -2.25
C GLN A 266 -12.61 -18.54 -2.68
N VAL A 267 -13.42 -18.14 -3.66
CA VAL A 267 -13.59 -16.77 -4.13
C VAL A 267 -15.08 -16.55 -4.42
N ALA A 268 -15.65 -15.43 -3.98
CA ALA A 268 -17.09 -15.17 -4.06
C ALA A 268 -17.54 -14.55 -5.40
N THR A 269 -16.63 -14.00 -6.20
CA THR A 269 -16.95 -13.09 -7.30
C THR A 269 -16.37 -13.52 -8.65
N GLU A 270 -17.11 -13.21 -9.72
CA GLU A 270 -16.63 -13.32 -11.09
C GLU A 270 -15.37 -12.47 -11.33
N LEU A 271 -14.49 -12.95 -12.21
CA LEU A 271 -13.23 -12.28 -12.51
C LEU A 271 -13.50 -11.02 -13.35
N ALA A 272 -13.37 -9.84 -12.75
CA ALA A 272 -13.54 -8.58 -13.48
C ALA A 272 -12.53 -8.43 -14.63
N PRO A 273 -12.86 -7.68 -15.71
CA PRO A 273 -11.94 -7.42 -16.81
C PRO A 273 -10.60 -6.83 -16.34
N GLY A 274 -9.50 -7.38 -16.84
CA GLY A 274 -8.16 -6.95 -16.44
C GLY A 274 -7.71 -7.47 -15.07
N TYR A 275 -8.35 -8.51 -14.53
CA TYR A 275 -7.89 -9.24 -13.35
C TYR A 275 -7.49 -10.67 -13.72
N THR A 276 -6.77 -11.35 -12.82
CA THR A 276 -6.41 -12.76 -12.92
C THR A 276 -6.52 -13.44 -11.57
N PHE A 277 -6.79 -14.74 -11.57
CA PHE A 277 -6.69 -15.56 -10.38
C PHE A 277 -5.28 -16.12 -10.17
N VAL A 278 -4.80 -16.08 -8.94
CA VAL A 278 -3.56 -16.69 -8.47
C VAL A 278 -3.94 -17.80 -7.50
N LYS A 279 -3.46 -19.01 -7.77
CA LYS A 279 -3.75 -20.16 -6.91
C LYS A 279 -3.11 -20.01 -5.53
N LYS A 280 -3.71 -20.68 -4.56
CA LYS A 280 -3.17 -20.88 -3.22
C LYS A 280 -1.69 -21.28 -3.27
N HIS A 281 -0.83 -20.59 -2.53
CA HIS A 281 0.61 -20.87 -2.48
C HIS A 281 1.19 -20.65 -1.08
N HIS A 282 2.38 -21.21 -0.85
CA HIS A 282 3.06 -21.11 0.44
C HIS A 282 3.97 -19.87 0.47
N ARG A 283 3.90 -19.08 1.54
CA ARG A 283 4.80 -17.93 1.75
C ARG A 283 5.94 -18.35 2.69
N GLY A 284 7.18 -18.25 2.20
CA GLY A 284 8.40 -18.52 3.00
C GLY A 284 9.16 -19.80 2.65
N GLY A 285 8.85 -20.48 1.54
CA GLY A 285 9.64 -21.59 0.99
C GLY A 285 10.16 -21.26 -0.40
#